data_AF-A0A535VWJ6-F1
#
_entry.id   AF-A0A535VWJ6-F1
#
_cell.length_a   1.000
_cell.length_b   1.000
_cell.length_c   1.000
_cell.angle_alpha   90.00
_cell.angle_beta   90.00
_cell.angle_gamma   90.00
#
_symmetry.space_group_name_H-M   'P 1'
#
loop_
_entity.id
_entity.type
_entity.pdbx_description
1 polymer ?
#
loop_
_entity_poly.entity_id
_entity_poly.type
_entity_poly.pdbx_seq_one_letter_code
_entity_poly.pdbx_strand_id
1 'polypeptide(L)'
;MTPPPSNPEVRDTAEPGVSPSSTNVEPTTRTAPTTSFLTFEDGTYVVGVDIKAGTYRTREPSDGCYWERLSGFSGDDTIENDITDNVSIVAIAKSDEGFHTEGCGTWTSDLSRITTSLTSFGAGTYFVGVDVKPGRYRNSGGSSCYWERLRNFSGDGLIENDIVDSRTVVDIARTDKGFSSTNCGTWTRL
;
A
#
# COMPACT_ATOMS: atom_id res chain seq x y z
N MET A 1 16.31 74.71 -25.83
CA MET A 1 17.73 75.06 -25.58
C MET A 1 17.84 75.58 -24.15
N THR A 2 18.98 75.26 -23.52
CA THR A 2 19.62 75.84 -22.30
C THR A 2 19.13 75.49 -20.88
N PRO A 3 20.09 75.41 -19.91
CA PRO A 3 20.03 74.60 -18.68
C PRO A 3 19.74 75.46 -17.42
N PRO A 4 19.77 74.86 -16.21
CA PRO A 4 20.60 75.47 -15.16
C PRO A 4 21.38 74.46 -14.27
N PRO A 5 22.28 74.96 -13.40
CA PRO A 5 23.48 74.26 -12.93
C PRO A 5 23.50 73.95 -11.42
N SER A 6 24.71 73.59 -10.97
CA SER A 6 25.31 73.73 -9.62
C SER A 6 25.07 72.66 -8.53
N ASN A 7 26.19 71.98 -8.22
CA ASN A 7 26.55 71.27 -6.99
C ASN A 7 26.65 72.25 -5.78
N PRO A 8 26.51 71.83 -4.50
CA PRO A 8 27.69 71.34 -3.76
C PRO A 8 27.44 70.19 -2.75
N GLU A 9 28.53 69.48 -2.44
CA GLU A 9 28.68 68.60 -1.26
C GLU A 9 28.54 69.37 0.06
N VAL A 10 27.91 68.76 1.07
CA VAL A 10 28.21 69.00 2.50
C VAL A 10 28.16 67.67 3.25
N ARG A 11 29.21 67.42 4.04
CA ARG A 11 29.47 66.28 4.93
C ARG A 11 28.92 66.49 6.35
N ASP A 12 28.94 65.37 7.09
CA ASP A 12 28.83 65.18 8.56
C ASP A 12 27.44 65.41 9.17
N THR A 13 26.91 64.51 10.01
CA THR A 13 27.52 63.92 11.22
C THR A 13 26.69 62.68 11.64
N ALA A 14 27.34 61.66 12.18
CA ALA A 14 26.70 60.48 12.78
C ALA A 14 26.23 60.74 14.23
N GLU A 15 25.13 60.11 14.65
CA GLU A 15 24.93 59.51 15.99
C GLU A 15 23.69 58.59 16.03
N PRO A 16 23.56 57.68 17.02
CA PRO A 16 23.03 56.34 16.80
C PRO A 16 21.69 56.05 17.51
N GLY A 17 21.01 55.03 16.99
CA GLY A 17 20.37 53.99 17.80
C GLY A 17 18.99 54.27 18.41
N VAL A 18 17.93 53.93 17.65
CA VAL A 18 16.74 53.29 18.24
C VAL A 18 16.25 52.21 17.27
N SER A 19 16.30 50.95 17.71
CA SER A 19 15.80 49.78 16.99
C SER A 19 14.28 49.70 17.09
N PRO A 20 13.51 49.63 15.98
CA PRO A 20 12.11 49.23 16.05
C PRO A 20 12.02 47.71 16.17
N SER A 21 11.57 47.23 17.33
CA SER A 21 11.17 45.84 17.57
C SER A 21 10.19 45.37 16.49
N SER A 22 10.61 44.38 15.71
CA SER A 22 9.77 43.71 14.73
C SER A 22 8.80 42.78 15.46
N THR A 23 7.50 43.07 15.36
CA THR A 23 6.42 42.21 15.87
C THR A 23 6.45 40.89 15.09
N ASN A 24 6.89 39.82 15.74
CA ASN A 24 6.88 38.47 15.18
C ASN A 24 5.43 37.97 15.16
N VAL A 25 4.79 37.96 13.98
CA VAL A 25 3.52 37.26 13.78
C VAL A 25 3.86 35.79 13.60
N GLU A 26 3.51 34.99 14.61
CA GLU A 26 3.67 33.54 14.60
C GLU A 26 2.96 32.94 13.37
N PRO A 27 3.63 32.11 12.57
CA PRO A 27 2.98 31.44 11.46
C PRO A 27 2.01 30.41 12.04
N THR A 28 0.71 30.65 11.91
CA THR A 28 -0.33 29.64 12.16
C THR A 28 -0.03 28.41 11.30
N THR A 29 0.43 27.34 11.95
CA THR A 29 0.67 26.04 11.34
C THR A 29 -0.66 25.50 10.83
N ARG A 30 -0.86 25.58 9.52
CA ARG A 30 -1.97 24.90 8.85
C ARG A 30 -1.71 23.40 8.93
N THR A 31 -2.40 22.71 9.84
CA THR A 31 -2.43 21.24 9.91
C THR A 31 -2.79 20.70 8.52
N ALA A 32 -1.87 19.96 7.90
CA ALA A 32 -2.16 19.24 6.66
C ALA A 32 -3.29 18.23 6.92
N PRO A 33 -4.21 18.01 5.98
CA PRO A 33 -5.27 17.02 6.17
C PRO A 33 -4.65 15.64 6.37
N THR A 34 -4.89 15.04 7.54
CA THR A 34 -4.57 13.63 7.79
C THR A 34 -5.40 12.80 6.82
N THR A 35 -4.74 12.09 5.91
CA THR A 35 -5.41 11.09 5.07
C THR A 35 -5.85 9.96 5.99
N SER A 36 -7.15 9.84 6.24
CA SER A 36 -7.73 8.75 7.03
C SER A 36 -7.99 7.56 6.11
N PHE A 37 -7.40 6.42 6.43
CA PHE A 37 -7.69 5.15 5.76
C PHE A 37 -8.93 4.51 6.41
N LEU A 38 -9.77 3.88 5.60
CA LEU A 38 -10.83 2.98 6.08
C LEU A 38 -10.19 1.71 6.64
N THR A 39 -10.69 1.27 7.80
CA THR A 39 -10.28 0.04 8.47
C THR A 39 -11.49 -0.73 8.98
N PHE A 40 -11.39 -2.06 9.01
CA PHE A 40 -12.39 -2.93 9.61
C PHE A 40 -11.72 -4.23 10.08
N GLU A 41 -12.39 -4.96 10.97
CA GLU A 41 -11.88 -6.20 11.59
C GLU A 41 -12.80 -7.37 11.22
N ASP A 42 -12.81 -8.43 12.02
CA ASP A 42 -13.64 -9.61 11.81
C ASP A 42 -15.14 -9.26 11.74
N GLY A 43 -15.87 -9.96 10.89
CA GLY A 43 -17.30 -9.79 10.71
C GLY A 43 -17.78 -10.05 9.29
N THR A 44 -19.08 -9.90 9.09
CA THR A 44 -19.74 -9.94 7.78
C THR A 44 -20.26 -8.55 7.44
N TYR A 45 -19.86 -8.04 6.29
CA TYR A 45 -20.10 -6.67 5.85
C TYR A 45 -20.91 -6.67 4.56
N VAL A 46 -21.95 -5.83 4.49
CA VAL A 46 -22.71 -5.56 3.27
C VAL A 46 -21.97 -4.51 2.44
N VAL A 47 -21.63 -4.84 1.19
CA VAL A 47 -20.89 -3.93 0.33
C VAL A 47 -21.80 -2.79 -0.14
N GLY A 48 -21.29 -1.56 -0.07
CA GLY A 48 -22.06 -0.34 -0.35
C GLY A 48 -22.84 0.19 0.85
N VAL A 49 -22.96 -0.58 1.94
CA VAL A 49 -23.59 -0.16 3.20
C VAL A 49 -22.55 -0.05 4.31
N ASP A 50 -21.92 -1.16 4.69
CA ASP A 50 -20.98 -1.21 5.80
C ASP A 50 -19.55 -0.89 5.34
N ILE A 51 -19.16 -1.42 4.18
CA ILE A 51 -17.86 -1.17 3.54
C ILE A 51 -18.06 -0.74 2.09
N LYS A 52 -17.12 0.06 1.56
CA LYS A 52 -17.14 0.43 0.14
C LYS A 52 -16.39 -0.62 -0.67
N ALA A 53 -16.85 -0.88 -1.89
CA ALA A 53 -16.04 -1.58 -2.88
C ALA A 53 -14.68 -0.88 -3.05
N GLY A 54 -13.62 -1.66 -3.21
CA GLY A 54 -12.25 -1.18 -3.22
C GLY A 54 -11.26 -2.30 -2.94
N THR A 55 -9.97 -1.95 -2.96
CA THR A 55 -8.91 -2.88 -2.57
C THR A 55 -8.52 -2.62 -1.12
N TYR A 56 -8.44 -3.69 -0.35
CA TYR A 56 -8.03 -3.69 1.05
C TYR A 56 -6.90 -4.70 1.24
N ARG A 57 -6.10 -4.50 2.27
CA ARG A 57 -5.05 -5.44 2.67
C ARG A 57 -5.02 -5.62 4.18
N THR A 58 -4.56 -6.78 4.63
CA THR A 58 -3.98 -6.91 5.97
C THR A 58 -2.54 -6.41 5.92
N ARG A 59 -2.07 -5.82 7.03
CA ARG A 59 -0.70 -5.26 7.12
C ARG A 59 0.27 -6.17 7.84
N GLU A 60 -0.24 -7.07 8.66
CA GLU A 60 0.53 -8.04 9.42
C GLU A 60 0.00 -9.46 9.12
N PRO A 61 0.86 -10.49 9.16
CA PRO A 61 0.41 -11.88 9.07
C PRO A 61 -0.44 -12.26 10.29
N SER A 62 -1.40 -13.15 10.09
CA SER A 62 -2.25 -13.68 11.15
C SER A 62 -2.57 -15.14 10.86
N ASP A 63 -2.32 -16.02 11.82
CA ASP A 63 -2.50 -17.46 11.67
C ASP A 63 -3.99 -17.78 11.42
N GLY A 64 -4.27 -18.53 10.35
CA GLY A 64 -5.62 -18.96 9.99
C GLY A 64 -6.55 -17.84 9.54
N CYS A 65 -6.02 -16.71 9.04
CA CYS A 65 -6.84 -15.64 8.46
C CYS A 65 -7.71 -16.20 7.33
N TYR A 66 -9.02 -16.22 7.58
CA TYR A 66 -10.04 -16.58 6.61
C TYR A 66 -10.76 -15.34 6.11
N TRP A 67 -10.97 -15.28 4.80
CA TRP A 67 -11.80 -14.26 4.19
C TRP A 67 -12.54 -14.83 3.00
N GLU A 68 -13.70 -14.24 2.71
CA GLU A 68 -14.46 -14.54 1.52
C GLU A 68 -15.25 -13.34 0.99
N ARG A 69 -15.37 -13.30 -0.33
CA ARG A 69 -16.27 -12.40 -1.04
C ARG A 69 -17.58 -13.13 -1.32
N LEU A 70 -18.70 -12.45 -1.12
CA LEU A 70 -20.02 -13.05 -1.13
C LEU A 70 -20.90 -12.45 -2.22
N SER A 71 -21.66 -13.30 -2.90
CA SER A 71 -22.69 -12.96 -3.90
C SER A 71 -24.11 -12.91 -3.31
N GLY A 72 -24.24 -13.15 -2.01
CA GLY A 72 -25.50 -13.26 -1.28
C GLY A 72 -25.26 -13.64 0.19
N PHE A 73 -26.35 -13.88 0.93
CA PHE A 73 -26.34 -14.25 2.36
C PHE A 73 -27.26 -15.44 2.68
N SER A 74 -27.61 -16.23 1.68
CA SER A 74 -28.49 -17.40 1.74
C SER A 74 -27.75 -18.74 1.95
N GLY A 75 -26.42 -18.74 1.86
CA GLY A 75 -25.59 -19.95 1.88
C GLY A 75 -25.23 -20.40 0.46
N ASP A 76 -24.05 -21.00 0.29
CA ASP A 76 -23.41 -21.28 -1.01
C ASP A 76 -23.17 -20.03 -1.90
N ASP A 77 -22.97 -18.86 -1.27
CA ASP A 77 -22.82 -17.57 -1.95
C ASP A 77 -21.36 -17.12 -2.14
N THR A 78 -20.39 -17.98 -1.81
CA THR A 78 -18.95 -17.67 -1.90
C THR A 78 -18.53 -17.44 -3.35
N ILE A 79 -18.08 -16.23 -3.65
CA ILE A 79 -17.47 -15.86 -4.94
C ILE A 79 -16.02 -16.36 -4.97
N GLU A 80 -15.32 -16.12 -3.87
CA GLU A 80 -13.89 -16.38 -3.70
C GLU A 80 -13.60 -16.41 -2.21
N ASN A 81 -12.73 -17.31 -1.79
CA ASN A 81 -12.23 -17.38 -0.43
C ASN A 81 -10.77 -17.82 -0.38
N ASP A 82 -10.13 -17.57 0.76
CA ASP A 82 -8.80 -18.09 1.05
C ASP A 82 -8.62 -18.27 2.56
N ILE A 83 -7.67 -19.14 2.92
CA ILE A 83 -7.17 -19.30 4.29
C ILE A 83 -5.65 -19.21 4.27
N THR A 84 -5.09 -18.28 5.02
CA THR A 84 -3.65 -17.99 4.98
C THR A 84 -3.13 -17.55 6.33
N ASP A 85 -1.85 -17.83 6.59
CA ASP A 85 -1.13 -17.31 7.75
C ASP A 85 -0.37 -16.01 7.42
N ASN A 86 -0.50 -15.52 6.19
CA ASN A 86 0.29 -14.41 5.65
C ASN A 86 -0.55 -13.16 5.40
N VAL A 87 0.11 -12.05 5.08
CA VAL A 87 -0.56 -10.83 4.61
C VAL A 87 -1.35 -11.09 3.33
N SER A 88 -2.57 -10.55 3.25
CA SER A 88 -3.51 -10.73 2.14
C SER A 88 -3.91 -9.40 1.51
N ILE A 89 -4.31 -9.43 0.24
CA ILE A 89 -4.84 -8.29 -0.51
C ILE A 89 -6.08 -8.78 -1.26
N VAL A 90 -7.20 -8.07 -1.10
CA VAL A 90 -8.48 -8.42 -1.75
C VAL A 90 -9.07 -7.19 -2.42
N ALA A 91 -9.50 -7.33 -3.67
CA ALA A 91 -10.27 -6.34 -4.40
C ALA A 91 -11.75 -6.70 -4.39
N ILE A 92 -12.47 -6.09 -3.46
CA ILE A 92 -13.93 -6.22 -3.27
C ILE A 92 -14.62 -5.43 -4.38
N ALA A 93 -15.42 -6.12 -5.19
CA ALA A 93 -16.12 -5.52 -6.32
C ALA A 93 -17.41 -4.83 -5.87
N LYS A 94 -17.91 -3.90 -6.69
CA LYS A 94 -19.23 -3.27 -6.45
C LYS A 94 -20.40 -4.22 -6.59
N SER A 95 -20.19 -5.34 -7.28
CA SER A 95 -21.19 -6.40 -7.49
C SER A 95 -21.18 -7.46 -6.40
N ASP A 96 -20.21 -7.42 -5.49
CA ASP A 96 -20.24 -8.29 -4.32
C ASP A 96 -21.38 -7.80 -3.43
N GLU A 97 -22.18 -8.71 -2.90
CA GLU A 97 -23.21 -8.38 -1.92
C GLU A 97 -22.59 -8.24 -0.53
N GLY A 98 -21.54 -9.02 -0.24
CA GLY A 98 -20.86 -9.00 1.04
C GLY A 98 -19.38 -9.36 1.04
N PHE A 99 -18.75 -9.12 2.17
CA PHE A 99 -17.41 -9.60 2.50
C PHE A 99 -17.43 -10.15 3.92
N HIS A 100 -16.92 -11.35 4.12
CA HIS A 100 -16.77 -11.95 5.43
C HIS A 100 -15.29 -12.20 5.72
N THR A 101 -14.87 -11.96 6.97
CA THR A 101 -13.50 -12.19 7.41
C THR A 101 -13.46 -12.58 8.88
N GLU A 102 -12.56 -13.49 9.21
CA GLU A 102 -12.35 -14.00 10.56
C GLU A 102 -10.85 -14.29 10.77
N GLY A 103 -10.30 -13.87 11.91
CA GLY A 103 -8.91 -14.16 12.28
C GLY A 103 -7.87 -13.42 11.44
N CYS A 104 -8.26 -12.38 10.69
CA CYS A 104 -7.34 -11.64 9.81
C CYS A 104 -6.71 -10.40 10.46
N GLY A 105 -7.19 -10.01 11.64
CA GLY A 105 -6.85 -8.74 12.26
C GLY A 105 -7.47 -7.57 11.48
N THR A 106 -6.73 -6.47 11.34
CA THR A 106 -7.26 -5.26 10.71
C THR A 106 -7.04 -5.25 9.20
N TRP A 107 -8.13 -5.20 8.45
CA TRP A 107 -8.14 -4.80 7.05
C TRP A 107 -8.05 -3.29 6.92
N THR A 108 -7.33 -2.81 5.91
CA THR A 108 -7.19 -1.38 5.66
C THR A 108 -7.12 -1.04 4.17
N SER A 109 -7.62 0.15 3.84
CA SER A 109 -7.43 0.79 2.53
C SER A 109 -6.07 1.51 2.41
N ASP A 110 -5.22 1.45 3.44
CA ASP A 110 -3.82 1.83 3.33
C ASP A 110 -3.02 0.80 2.52
N LEU A 111 -2.95 1.05 1.21
CA LEU A 111 -2.20 0.24 0.25
C LEU A 111 -0.73 0.64 0.14
N SER A 112 -0.21 1.42 1.10
CA SER A 112 1.21 1.73 1.17
C SER A 112 2.03 0.45 1.39
N ARG A 113 3.32 0.60 1.10
CA ARG A 113 4.31 -0.47 1.19
C ARG A 113 4.37 -1.07 2.60
N ILE A 114 4.38 -2.39 2.69
CA ILE A 114 4.59 -3.13 3.96
C ILE A 114 5.97 -3.79 4.05
N THR A 115 6.65 -4.01 2.92
CA THR A 115 7.95 -4.69 2.91
C THR A 115 9.08 -3.77 3.36
N THR A 116 10.07 -4.32 4.07
CA THR A 116 11.31 -3.61 4.40
C THR A 116 12.29 -3.57 3.22
N SER A 117 12.29 -4.61 2.37
CA SER A 117 13.06 -4.68 1.12
C SER A 117 12.16 -4.89 -0.10
N LEU A 118 12.47 -4.22 -1.22
CA LEU A 118 11.76 -4.40 -2.49
C LEU A 118 12.26 -5.61 -3.30
N THR A 119 13.38 -6.20 -2.88
CA THR A 119 14.09 -7.24 -3.65
C THR A 119 14.38 -8.49 -2.82
N SER A 120 13.91 -8.53 -1.57
CA SER A 120 13.97 -9.68 -0.68
C SER A 120 12.72 -9.72 0.18
N PHE A 121 11.91 -10.76 0.07
CA PHE A 121 10.63 -10.88 0.78
C PHE A 121 10.26 -12.35 1.00
N GLY A 122 9.40 -12.60 1.99
CA GLY A 122 8.89 -13.93 2.34
C GLY A 122 7.55 -14.24 1.69
N ALA A 123 6.79 -15.13 2.33
CA ALA A 123 5.43 -15.47 1.92
C ALA A 123 4.44 -14.31 2.11
N GLY A 124 3.28 -14.40 1.44
CA GLY A 124 2.22 -13.39 1.44
C GLY A 124 1.91 -12.81 0.06
N THR A 125 0.83 -12.04 0.00
CA THR A 125 0.34 -11.38 -1.21
C THR A 125 0.81 -9.93 -1.24
N TYR A 126 1.52 -9.56 -2.31
CA TYR A 126 2.23 -8.27 -2.42
C TYR A 126 1.85 -7.52 -3.68
N PHE A 127 1.78 -6.19 -3.60
CA PHE A 127 1.67 -5.33 -4.77
C PHE A 127 3.00 -5.24 -5.52
N VAL A 128 3.02 -5.65 -6.78
CA VAL A 128 4.18 -5.44 -7.66
C VAL A 128 4.32 -3.95 -7.99
N GLY A 129 5.52 -3.41 -7.82
CA GLY A 129 5.85 -1.99 -7.95
C GLY A 129 5.70 -1.17 -6.66
N VAL A 130 5.05 -1.70 -5.62
CA VAL A 130 4.89 -1.04 -4.32
C VAL A 130 5.63 -1.81 -3.22
N ASP A 131 5.28 -3.08 -3.05
CA ASP A 131 5.87 -3.97 -2.05
C ASP A 131 7.10 -4.70 -2.58
N VAL A 132 7.07 -5.08 -3.86
CA VAL A 132 8.15 -5.82 -4.51
C VAL A 132 8.47 -5.21 -5.87
N LYS A 133 9.74 -5.18 -6.28
CA LYS A 133 10.12 -4.71 -7.61
C LYS A 133 9.88 -5.80 -8.66
N PRO A 134 9.53 -5.45 -9.91
CA PRO A 134 9.61 -6.39 -11.02
C PRO A 134 11.04 -6.90 -11.24
N GLY A 135 11.19 -8.13 -11.75
CA GLY A 135 12.46 -8.71 -12.12
C GLY A 135 12.49 -10.22 -11.97
N ARG A 136 13.69 -10.78 -12.12
CA ARG A 136 13.94 -12.20 -11.93
C ARG A 136 14.24 -12.49 -10.47
N TYR A 137 13.53 -13.42 -9.87
CA TYR A 137 13.69 -13.81 -8.48
C TYR A 137 13.98 -15.30 -8.37
N ARG A 138 14.73 -15.67 -7.34
CA ARG A 138 14.92 -17.06 -6.93
C ARG A 138 14.52 -17.20 -5.47
N ASN A 139 13.77 -18.24 -5.13
CA ASN A 139 13.45 -18.53 -3.73
C ASN A 139 14.58 -19.32 -3.04
N SER A 140 14.58 -19.36 -1.70
CA SER A 140 15.51 -20.17 -0.92
C SER A 140 15.18 -21.67 -0.95
N GLY A 141 13.99 -22.05 -1.43
CA GLY A 141 13.46 -23.41 -1.43
C GLY A 141 12.39 -23.59 -0.35
N GLY A 142 11.63 -24.68 -0.47
CA GLY A 142 10.55 -25.08 0.44
C GLY A 142 9.85 -26.32 -0.11
N SER A 143 8.98 -26.94 0.68
CA SER A 143 8.11 -28.04 0.24
C SER A 143 6.72 -27.49 -0.04
N SER A 144 6.08 -27.97 -1.10
CA SER A 144 4.80 -27.45 -1.56
C SER A 144 4.80 -25.93 -1.69
N CYS A 145 5.90 -25.35 -2.18
CA CYS A 145 6.01 -23.93 -2.45
C CYS A 145 5.04 -23.59 -3.57
N TYR A 146 3.95 -22.93 -3.20
CA TYR A 146 2.98 -22.37 -4.13
C TYR A 146 3.31 -20.91 -4.37
N TRP A 147 3.33 -20.50 -5.63
CA TRP A 147 3.45 -19.10 -5.99
C TRP A 147 2.55 -18.78 -7.17
N GLU A 148 2.18 -17.51 -7.27
CA GLU A 148 1.34 -17.02 -8.36
C GLU A 148 1.65 -15.57 -8.71
N ARG A 149 1.50 -15.26 -9.99
CA ARG A 149 1.53 -13.92 -10.56
C ARG A 149 0.09 -13.50 -10.88
N LEU A 150 -0.25 -12.26 -10.53
CA LEU A 150 -1.64 -11.80 -10.52
C LEU A 150 -1.81 -10.53 -11.35
N ARG A 151 -2.87 -10.48 -12.17
CA ARG A 151 -3.29 -9.28 -12.95
C ARG A 151 -4.20 -8.35 -12.15
N ASN A 152 -4.87 -8.88 -11.13
CA ASN A 152 -5.75 -8.17 -10.19
C ASN A 152 -5.86 -8.99 -8.88
N PHE A 153 -6.66 -8.52 -7.91
CA PHE A 153 -6.89 -9.20 -6.63
C PHE A 153 -8.37 -9.59 -6.44
N SER A 154 -9.08 -9.89 -7.53
CA SER A 154 -10.53 -10.18 -7.53
C SER A 154 -10.81 -11.68 -7.78
N GLY A 155 -9.82 -12.54 -7.55
CA GLY A 155 -9.94 -14.01 -7.64
C GLY A 155 -9.92 -14.61 -9.02
N ASP A 156 -10.33 -13.86 -10.02
CA ASP A 156 -10.14 -14.29 -11.39
C ASP A 156 -8.68 -14.07 -11.83
N GLY A 157 -7.91 -13.25 -11.10
CA GLY A 157 -6.68 -12.57 -11.49
C GLY A 157 -5.44 -13.39 -11.87
N LEU A 158 -5.48 -14.72 -11.85
CA LEU A 158 -4.32 -15.57 -12.11
C LEU A 158 -3.70 -15.32 -13.51
N ILE A 159 -2.38 -15.10 -13.54
CA ILE A 159 -1.57 -15.06 -14.78
C ILE A 159 -0.86 -16.39 -14.96
N GLU A 160 -0.19 -16.84 -13.91
CA GLU A 160 0.67 -18.02 -13.89
C GLU A 160 0.87 -18.43 -12.43
N ASN A 161 0.86 -19.74 -12.17
CA ASN A 161 1.19 -20.33 -10.87
C ASN A 161 1.96 -21.64 -11.05
N ASP A 162 2.58 -22.10 -9.96
CA ASP A 162 3.19 -23.43 -9.89
C ASP A 162 3.27 -23.91 -8.44
N ILE A 163 3.41 -25.23 -8.25
CA ILE A 163 3.72 -25.86 -6.97
C ILE A 163 5.02 -26.64 -7.12
N VAL A 164 6.04 -26.28 -6.34
CA VAL A 164 7.36 -26.91 -6.41
C VAL A 164 7.87 -27.33 -5.03
N ASP A 165 8.61 -28.44 -4.98
CA ASP A 165 9.27 -28.94 -3.77
C ASP A 165 10.76 -28.55 -3.67
N SER A 166 11.18 -27.55 -4.46
CA SER A 166 12.57 -27.12 -4.50
C SER A 166 12.72 -25.65 -4.85
N ARG A 167 13.97 -25.22 -5.13
CA ARG A 167 14.23 -23.85 -5.59
C ARG A 167 13.70 -23.68 -7.01
N THR A 168 13.03 -22.57 -7.25
CA THR A 168 12.55 -22.14 -8.55
C THR A 168 12.98 -20.69 -8.84
N VAL A 169 12.89 -20.30 -10.10
CA VAL A 169 13.18 -18.95 -10.60
C VAL A 169 11.95 -18.43 -11.31
N VAL A 170 11.50 -17.23 -10.94
CA VAL A 170 10.30 -16.60 -11.49
C VAL A 170 10.64 -15.21 -12.02
N ASP A 171 10.14 -14.88 -13.21
CA ASP A 171 10.19 -13.54 -13.77
C ASP A 171 8.89 -12.79 -13.40
N ILE A 172 8.95 -11.96 -12.36
CA ILE A 172 7.85 -11.07 -11.97
C ILE A 172 7.83 -9.89 -12.94
N ALA A 173 6.79 -9.79 -13.78
CA ALA A 173 6.73 -8.79 -14.82
C ALA A 173 6.27 -7.43 -14.26
N ARG A 174 6.64 -6.35 -14.95
CA ARG A 174 6.22 -4.98 -14.58
C ARG A 174 4.70 -4.77 -14.72
N THR A 175 4.04 -5.60 -15.52
CA THR A 175 2.60 -5.57 -15.75
C THR A 175 1.81 -6.36 -14.72
N ASP A 176 2.49 -7.17 -13.90
CA ASP A 176 1.82 -7.88 -12.82
C ASP A 176 1.30 -6.85 -11.81
N LYS A 177 0.09 -7.07 -11.32
CA LYS A 177 -0.49 -6.26 -10.26
C LYS A 177 -0.07 -6.79 -8.90
N GLY A 178 0.06 -8.11 -8.78
CA GLY A 178 0.45 -8.78 -7.56
C GLY A 178 1.34 -10.01 -7.78
N PHE A 179 2.04 -10.38 -6.71
CA PHE A 179 2.73 -11.66 -6.57
C PHE A 179 2.36 -12.23 -5.20
N SER A 180 1.93 -13.48 -5.17
CA SER A 180 1.64 -14.21 -3.94
C SER A 180 2.50 -15.47 -3.86
N SER A 181 2.92 -15.82 -2.65
CA SER A 181 3.56 -17.12 -2.43
C SER A 181 3.39 -17.61 -1.00
N THR A 182 3.36 -18.93 -0.84
CA THR A 182 3.26 -19.63 0.44
C THR A 182 4.25 -20.79 0.44
N ASN A 183 4.86 -21.07 1.59
CA ASN A 183 5.85 -22.15 1.77
C ASN A 183 7.09 -22.09 0.84
N CYS A 184 7.40 -20.90 0.30
CA CYS A 184 8.51 -20.72 -0.65
C CYS A 184 9.83 -20.27 -0.01
N GLY A 185 9.83 -19.99 1.31
CA GLY A 185 10.95 -19.34 1.98
C GLY A 185 11.14 -17.90 1.47
N THR A 186 12.38 -17.46 1.33
CA THR A 186 12.71 -16.10 0.92
C THR A 186 12.94 -16.00 -0.58
N TRP A 187 12.21 -15.11 -1.25
CA TRP A 187 12.50 -14.69 -2.63
C TRP A 187 13.58 -13.61 -2.63
N THR A 188 14.62 -13.79 -3.44
CA THR A 188 15.69 -12.80 -3.65
C THR A 188 15.84 -12.49 -5.13
N ARG A 189 15.86 -11.20 -5.49
CA ARG A 189 16.08 -10.76 -6.87
C ARG A 189 17.50 -11.11 -7.31
N LEU A 190 17.63 -11.65 -8.53
CA LEU A 190 18.91 -11.96 -9.18
C LEU A 190 19.53 -10.73 -9.85
#